data_AF-A0A2V6N3J9-F1
#
_entry.id   AF-A0A2V6N3J9-F1
#
_cell.length_a   1.000
_cell.length_b   1.000
_cell.length_c   1.000
_cell.angle_alpha   90.00
_cell.angle_beta   90.00
_cell.angle_gamma   90.00
#
_symmetry.space_group_name_H-M   'P 1'
#
loop_
_entity.id
_entity.type
_entity.pdbx_description
1 polymer ?
#
loop_
_entity_poly.entity_id
_entity_poly.type
_entity_poly.pdbx_seq_one_letter_code
_entity_poly.pdbx_strand_id
1 'polypeptide(L)'
;MNSQMRVANPPPKPLMIWDGECHFCRRWIERWREITAGEVEYAPYQEIADRFPEIPREQFQRSVVYIDKSGQVFVAAEAVYRSLRCRPSKKWLWWSYQHIPGFAAVSELGYNFIARHRGFASAITQLLWGKDVRPPTYFWAHRWFLRALALVYLIAFVSLWIQIDGLVGSNGILPISDYLSLAHREIGYKTVWILPTLCWFNSSNGFLHFLCGSGVLFSLLLICRIAPAISLGVLFVSYLSLSVAGQAFLSFQWDILLLETGFVAIFFAPWQLWPRSATAAIRPVSPVAMFLLKFLLFKLMFMSGVVKLTSGDNCWGWINHSFHWSALTALDYHYWTQPLPTVFAWFADKHPEWFKKFSVAFCLVVEIIVPFFIWAPRRPRLIAAGLIIFLQLAIAITGNYCFFNLLTIALCLLLIDDASLRRASPTYAPVAASRGNHRSHRHSAVKSLALLHRTEARG
;
A
#
# COMPACT_ATOMS: atom_id res chain seq x y z
N MET A 1 14.79 -16.98 -38.68
CA MET A 1 13.45 -16.65 -39.22
C MET A 1 12.51 -17.78 -38.85
N ASN A 2 11.83 -17.69 -37.71
CA ASN A 2 10.87 -18.72 -37.31
C ASN A 2 9.59 -18.52 -38.12
N SER A 3 9.16 -19.57 -38.83
CA SER A 3 7.85 -19.61 -39.49
C SER A 3 6.79 -19.30 -38.44
N GLN A 4 6.15 -18.14 -38.55
CA GLN A 4 5.13 -17.71 -37.59
C GLN A 4 3.91 -18.59 -37.78
N MET A 5 3.68 -19.51 -36.84
CA MET A 5 2.49 -20.35 -36.82
C MET A 5 1.24 -19.48 -36.83
N ARG A 6 0.28 -19.85 -37.68
CA ARG A 6 -1.00 -19.15 -37.84
C ARG A 6 -2.11 -20.17 -37.84
N VAL A 7 -3.18 -19.91 -37.09
CA VAL A 7 -4.38 -20.76 -37.07
C VAL A 7 -5.35 -20.35 -38.17
N ALA A 8 -6.06 -21.32 -38.75
CA ALA A 8 -7.04 -21.07 -39.79
C ALA A 8 -8.33 -20.42 -39.25
N ASN A 9 -8.70 -20.71 -38.00
CA ASN A 9 -9.89 -20.16 -37.35
C ASN A 9 -9.53 -19.25 -36.17
N PRO A 10 -9.25 -17.96 -36.41
CA PRO A 10 -8.82 -17.05 -35.35
C PRO A 10 -9.91 -16.83 -34.29
N PRO A 11 -9.55 -16.70 -33.01
CA PRO A 11 -10.51 -16.43 -31.96
C PRO A 11 -11.03 -14.97 -32.03
N PRO A 12 -12.31 -14.71 -31.68
CA PRO A 12 -12.89 -13.37 -31.74
C PRO A 12 -12.27 -12.39 -30.74
N LYS A 13 -11.71 -12.93 -29.65
CA LYS A 13 -10.88 -12.21 -28.68
C LYS A 13 -9.51 -12.88 -28.58
N PRO A 14 -8.46 -12.13 -28.21
CA PRO A 14 -7.16 -12.73 -27.97
C PRO A 14 -7.28 -13.84 -26.91
N LEU A 15 -6.67 -14.99 -27.19
CA LEU A 15 -6.84 -16.20 -26.40
C LEU A 15 -5.48 -16.69 -25.89
N MET A 16 -5.38 -16.87 -24.58
CA MET A 16 -4.25 -17.51 -23.91
C MET A 16 -4.61 -18.95 -23.55
N ILE A 17 -3.88 -19.89 -24.13
CA ILE A 17 -3.99 -21.33 -23.91
C ILE A 17 -2.88 -21.76 -22.97
N TRP A 18 -3.21 -22.58 -21.98
CA TRP A 18 -2.28 -22.99 -20.92
C TRP A 18 -2.59 -24.41 -20.43
N ASP A 19 -1.68 -24.98 -19.64
CA ASP A 19 -1.82 -26.31 -19.06
C ASP A 19 -2.68 -26.32 -17.79
N GLY A 20 -3.94 -26.77 -17.93
CA GLY A 20 -4.96 -26.80 -16.87
C GLY A 20 -4.59 -27.62 -15.64
N GLU A 21 -3.76 -28.65 -15.82
CA GLU A 21 -3.32 -29.55 -14.74
C GLU A 21 -2.12 -28.98 -13.98
N CYS A 22 -1.41 -28.00 -14.56
CA CYS A 22 -0.28 -27.37 -13.90
C CYS A 22 -0.72 -26.35 -12.84
N HIS A 23 -0.46 -26.67 -11.56
CA HIS A 23 -0.72 -25.77 -10.43
C HIS A 23 -0.02 -24.40 -10.55
N PHE A 24 1.20 -24.37 -11.10
CA PHE A 24 1.92 -23.10 -11.32
C PHE A 24 1.19 -22.24 -12.36
N CYS A 25 0.86 -22.82 -13.52
CA CYS A 25 0.16 -22.12 -14.59
C CYS A 25 -1.20 -21.61 -14.10
N ARG A 26 -1.99 -22.44 -13.40
CA ARG A 26 -3.30 -22.05 -12.87
C ARG A 26 -3.23 -20.80 -12.02
N ARG A 27 -2.30 -20.74 -11.08
CA ARG A 27 -2.09 -19.58 -10.20
C ARG A 27 -1.76 -18.32 -10.99
N TRP A 28 -0.75 -18.39 -11.86
CA TRP A 28 -0.32 -17.23 -12.64
C TRP A 28 -1.36 -16.75 -13.64
N ILE A 29 -2.15 -17.67 -14.21
CA ILE A 29 -3.28 -17.35 -15.08
C ILE A 29 -4.38 -16.62 -14.32
N GLU A 30 -4.71 -17.02 -13.08
CA GLU A 30 -5.65 -16.24 -12.24
C GLU A 30 -5.16 -14.80 -12.03
N ARG A 31 -3.86 -14.62 -11.76
CA ARG A 31 -3.25 -13.30 -11.63
C ARG A 31 -3.32 -12.50 -12.94
N TRP A 32 -2.96 -13.12 -14.07
CA TRP A 32 -2.98 -12.45 -15.38
C TRP A 32 -4.40 -12.10 -15.83
N ARG A 33 -5.38 -12.95 -15.54
CA ARG A 33 -6.80 -12.70 -15.82
C ARG A 33 -7.30 -11.41 -15.14
N GLU A 34 -6.89 -11.16 -13.89
CA GLU A 34 -7.21 -9.88 -13.22
C GLU A 34 -6.45 -8.70 -13.82
N ILE A 35 -5.20 -8.90 -14.23
CA ILE A 35 -4.39 -7.83 -14.85
C ILE A 35 -4.99 -7.43 -16.20
N THR A 36 -5.31 -8.39 -17.07
CA THR A 36 -5.86 -8.13 -18.42
C THR A 36 -7.33 -7.72 -18.40
N ALA A 37 -8.06 -8.01 -17.32
CA ALA A 37 -9.45 -7.59 -17.06
C ALA A 37 -10.42 -7.78 -18.24
N GLY A 38 -10.43 -8.99 -18.80
CA GLY A 38 -11.38 -9.39 -19.84
C GLY A 38 -10.97 -9.07 -21.27
N GLU A 39 -9.84 -8.39 -21.48
CA GLU A 39 -9.26 -8.15 -22.82
C GLU A 39 -8.65 -9.40 -23.46
N VAL A 40 -8.32 -10.41 -22.63
CA VAL A 40 -7.74 -11.68 -23.04
C VAL A 40 -8.58 -12.81 -22.42
N GLU A 41 -8.98 -13.77 -23.24
CA GLU A 41 -9.62 -15.01 -22.79
C GLU A 41 -8.56 -16.04 -22.38
N TYR A 42 -8.89 -16.89 -21.40
CA TYR A 42 -7.95 -17.88 -20.88
C TYR A 42 -8.65 -19.24 -20.79
N ALA A 43 -8.12 -20.24 -21.48
CA ALA A 43 -8.69 -21.58 -21.51
C ALA A 43 -7.58 -22.65 -21.38
N PRO A 44 -7.85 -23.75 -20.65
CA PRO A 44 -6.92 -24.87 -20.57
C PRO A 44 -6.89 -25.60 -21.91
N TYR A 45 -5.71 -26.05 -22.37
CA TYR A 45 -5.60 -26.73 -23.66
C TYR A 45 -6.43 -28.03 -23.69
N GLN A 46 -6.64 -28.67 -22.53
CA GLN A 46 -7.46 -29.87 -22.40
C GLN A 46 -8.89 -29.69 -22.95
N GLU A 47 -9.42 -28.46 -22.94
CA GLU A 47 -10.79 -28.16 -23.41
C GLU A 47 -10.84 -27.66 -24.87
N ILE A 48 -9.76 -27.05 -25.35
CA ILE A 48 -9.79 -26.27 -26.61
C ILE A 48 -8.71 -26.65 -27.63
N ALA A 49 -7.83 -27.62 -27.33
CA ALA A 49 -6.77 -28.03 -28.25
C ALA A 49 -7.32 -28.51 -29.59
N ASP A 50 -8.45 -29.20 -29.60
CA ASP A 50 -9.06 -29.75 -30.82
C ASP A 50 -9.59 -28.65 -31.76
N ARG A 51 -9.80 -27.43 -31.26
CA ARG A 51 -10.17 -26.26 -32.07
C ARG A 51 -8.99 -25.73 -32.90
N PHE A 52 -7.75 -26.02 -32.50
CA PHE A 52 -6.53 -25.51 -33.12
C PHE A 52 -5.56 -26.67 -33.45
N PRO A 53 -5.94 -27.57 -34.39
CA PRO A 53 -5.13 -28.74 -34.75
C PRO A 53 -3.76 -28.40 -35.34
N GLU A 54 -3.56 -27.15 -35.79
CA GLU A 54 -2.30 -26.66 -36.34
C GLU A 54 -1.20 -26.52 -35.28
N ILE A 55 -1.57 -26.52 -33.99
CA ILE A 55 -0.64 -26.39 -32.87
C ILE A 55 -0.47 -27.77 -32.21
N PRO A 56 0.73 -28.36 -32.23
CA PRO A 56 0.97 -29.65 -31.60
C PRO A 56 0.64 -29.63 -30.10
N ARG A 57 0.02 -30.70 -29.57
CA ARG A 57 -0.32 -30.79 -28.15
C ARG A 57 0.90 -30.64 -27.22
N GLU A 58 2.07 -31.10 -27.66
CA GLU A 58 3.34 -30.93 -26.96
C GLU A 58 3.70 -29.45 -26.73
N GLN A 59 3.30 -28.55 -27.65
CA GLN A 59 3.56 -27.12 -27.51
C GLN A 59 2.78 -26.53 -26.34
N PHE A 60 1.53 -26.94 -26.15
CA PHE A 60 0.69 -26.54 -25.01
C PHE A 60 1.19 -27.11 -23.69
N GLN A 61 1.73 -28.34 -23.71
CA GLN A 61 2.37 -28.93 -22.54
C GLN A 61 3.64 -28.19 -22.16
N ARG A 62 4.45 -27.76 -23.14
CA ARG A 62 5.74 -27.10 -22.92
C ARG A 62 5.62 -25.64 -22.49
N SER A 63 4.68 -24.89 -23.04
CA SER A 63 4.55 -23.45 -22.80
C SER A 63 3.12 -22.94 -22.97
N VAL A 64 2.85 -21.76 -22.42
CA VAL A 64 1.63 -21.02 -22.71
C VAL A 64 1.66 -20.51 -24.15
N VAL A 65 0.49 -20.47 -24.77
CA VAL A 65 0.31 -20.08 -26.17
C VAL A 65 -0.69 -18.94 -26.23
N TYR A 66 -0.33 -17.85 -26.89
CA TYR A 66 -1.19 -16.69 -27.11
C TYR A 66 -1.54 -16.58 -28.59
N ILE A 67 -2.83 -16.58 -28.89
CA ILE A 67 -3.37 -16.40 -30.24
C ILE A 67 -4.04 -15.03 -30.30
N ASP A 68 -3.61 -14.18 -31.23
CA ASP A 68 -4.24 -12.89 -31.43
C ASP A 68 -5.45 -12.95 -32.38
N LYS A 69 -6.12 -11.80 -32.55
CA LYS A 69 -7.30 -11.68 -33.42
C LYS A 69 -7.01 -11.93 -34.91
N SER A 70 -5.74 -11.86 -35.33
CA SER A 70 -5.34 -12.13 -36.71
C SER A 70 -5.05 -13.62 -36.97
N GLY A 71 -5.09 -14.43 -35.91
CA GLY A 71 -4.77 -15.85 -35.92
C GLY A 71 -3.28 -16.14 -35.73
N GLN A 72 -2.47 -15.13 -35.42
CA GLN A 72 -1.03 -15.32 -35.23
C GLN A 72 -0.75 -15.93 -33.86
N VAL A 73 0.10 -16.95 -33.84
CA VAL A 73 0.43 -17.75 -32.66
C VAL A 73 1.78 -17.31 -32.08
N PHE A 74 1.78 -17.05 -30.78
CA PHE A 74 2.96 -16.69 -29.99
C PHE A 74 3.09 -17.63 -28.81
N VAL A 75 4.30 -17.89 -28.35
CA VAL A 75 4.58 -18.91 -27.31
C VAL A 75 5.49 -18.35 -26.22
N ALA A 76 5.60 -19.07 -25.10
CA ALA A 76 6.57 -18.79 -24.04
C ALA A 76 6.52 -17.35 -23.48
N ALA A 77 7.66 -16.67 -23.31
CA ALA A 77 7.66 -15.34 -22.69
C ALA A 77 7.00 -14.28 -23.61
N GLU A 78 7.20 -14.39 -24.93
CA GLU A 78 6.54 -13.53 -25.91
C GLU A 78 5.00 -13.53 -25.75
N ALA A 79 4.41 -14.73 -25.59
CA ALA A 79 2.97 -14.88 -25.35
C ALA A 79 2.52 -14.07 -24.12
N VAL A 80 3.26 -14.15 -23.02
CA VAL A 80 2.97 -13.43 -21.79
C VAL A 80 3.03 -11.92 -22.01
N TYR A 81 4.12 -11.38 -22.55
CA TYR A 81 4.27 -9.95 -22.75
C TYR A 81 3.23 -9.39 -23.74
N ARG A 82 2.90 -10.14 -24.80
CA ARG A 82 1.84 -9.75 -25.73
C ARG A 82 0.47 -9.73 -25.09
N SER A 83 0.16 -10.68 -24.20
CA SER A 83 -1.10 -10.63 -23.45
C SER A 83 -1.18 -9.44 -22.51
N LEU A 84 -0.06 -9.06 -21.88
CA LEU A 84 -0.01 -7.94 -20.94
C LEU A 84 -0.07 -6.58 -21.64
N ARG A 85 0.31 -6.48 -22.92
CA ARG A 85 0.25 -5.24 -23.72
C ARG A 85 -1.17 -4.67 -23.85
N CYS A 86 -2.19 -5.50 -23.69
CA CYS A 86 -3.60 -5.07 -23.71
C CYS A 86 -3.91 -4.03 -22.61
N ARG A 87 -3.07 -3.94 -21.56
CA ARG A 87 -3.18 -2.88 -20.56
C ARG A 87 -2.22 -1.72 -20.82
N PRO A 88 -2.70 -0.46 -20.86
CA PRO A 88 -1.85 0.73 -21.02
C PRO A 88 -0.68 0.79 -20.04
N SER A 89 -0.92 0.49 -18.75
CA SER A 89 0.09 0.51 -17.69
C SER A 89 1.17 -0.56 -17.82
N LYS A 90 1.03 -1.51 -18.74
CA LYS A 90 1.95 -2.62 -18.98
C LYS A 90 2.55 -2.61 -20.39
N LYS A 91 2.22 -1.64 -21.24
CA LYS A 91 2.79 -1.48 -22.58
C LYS A 91 4.31 -1.39 -22.57
N TRP A 92 4.89 -0.78 -21.53
CA TRP A 92 6.33 -0.67 -21.38
C TRP A 92 7.04 -2.04 -21.31
N LEU A 93 6.41 -3.08 -20.75
CA LEU A 93 7.01 -4.42 -20.68
C LEU A 93 7.19 -5.02 -22.08
N TRP A 94 6.19 -4.84 -22.94
CA TRP A 94 6.28 -5.25 -24.34
C TRP A 94 7.31 -4.41 -25.09
N TRP A 95 7.33 -3.09 -24.87
CA TRP A 95 8.34 -2.22 -25.46
C TRP A 95 9.76 -2.65 -25.07
N SER A 96 9.99 -2.97 -23.79
CA SER A 96 11.26 -3.50 -23.28
C SER A 96 11.65 -4.80 -23.96
N TYR A 97 10.69 -5.71 -24.15
CA TYR A 97 10.92 -6.96 -24.87
C TYR A 97 11.39 -6.76 -26.31
N GLN A 98 10.90 -5.72 -26.99
CA GLN A 98 11.27 -5.45 -28.38
C GLN A 98 12.55 -4.62 -28.54
N HIS A 99 12.77 -3.63 -27.66
CA HIS A 99 13.76 -2.57 -27.92
C HIS A 99 15.00 -2.65 -27.02
N ILE A 100 14.92 -3.29 -25.85
CA ILE A 100 16.08 -3.37 -24.95
C ILE A 100 16.93 -4.59 -25.34
N PRO A 101 18.20 -4.38 -25.77
CA PRO A 101 19.08 -5.48 -26.12
C PRO A 101 19.21 -6.49 -24.98
N GLY A 102 19.07 -7.78 -25.28
CA GLY A 102 19.17 -8.87 -24.31
C GLY A 102 17.92 -9.14 -23.46
N PHE A 103 16.95 -8.22 -23.39
CA PHE A 103 15.76 -8.41 -22.54
C PHE A 103 14.90 -9.61 -22.99
N ALA A 104 14.67 -9.77 -24.29
CA ALA A 104 13.94 -10.91 -24.83
C ALA A 104 14.65 -12.23 -24.53
N ALA A 105 15.96 -12.30 -24.78
CA ALA A 105 16.76 -13.50 -24.53
C ALA A 105 16.72 -13.90 -23.05
N VAL A 106 16.95 -12.96 -22.14
CA VAL A 106 16.87 -13.21 -20.69
C VAL A 106 15.47 -13.65 -20.26
N SER A 107 14.43 -13.02 -20.81
CA SER A 107 13.04 -13.38 -20.50
C SER A 107 12.69 -14.79 -20.97
N GLU A 108 13.11 -15.18 -22.18
CA GLU A 108 12.86 -16.52 -22.72
C GLU A 108 13.69 -17.59 -21.97
N LEU A 109 14.94 -17.29 -21.61
CA LEU A 109 15.76 -18.18 -20.78
C LEU A 109 15.11 -18.39 -19.41
N GLY A 110 14.68 -17.31 -18.76
CA GLY A 110 13.97 -17.37 -17.48
C GLY A 110 12.65 -18.13 -17.58
N TYR A 111 11.87 -17.89 -18.63
CA TYR A 111 10.63 -18.63 -18.88
C TYR A 111 10.90 -20.12 -19.05
N ASN A 112 11.86 -20.50 -19.90
CA ASN A 112 12.21 -21.89 -20.15
C ASN A 112 12.71 -22.60 -18.88
N PHE A 113 13.49 -21.90 -18.04
CA PHE A 113 13.92 -22.44 -16.76
C PHE A 113 12.73 -22.74 -15.83
N ILE A 114 11.80 -21.80 -15.70
CA ILE A 114 10.56 -21.96 -14.91
C ILE A 114 9.68 -23.07 -15.49
N ALA A 115 9.53 -23.13 -16.82
CA ALA A 115 8.71 -24.11 -17.51
C ALA A 115 9.25 -25.53 -17.36
N ARG A 116 10.57 -25.71 -17.23
CA ARG A 116 11.21 -27.00 -16.91
C ARG A 116 11.10 -27.36 -15.42
N HIS A 117 11.04 -26.37 -14.53
CA HIS A 117 11.02 -26.57 -13.07
C HIS A 117 9.69 -26.10 -12.43
N ARG A 118 8.54 -26.41 -13.05
CA ARG A 118 7.21 -25.92 -12.61
C ARG A 118 6.87 -26.28 -11.16
N GLY A 119 7.24 -27.48 -10.71
CA GLY A 119 7.01 -27.93 -9.33
C GLY A 119 7.74 -27.05 -8.31
N PHE A 120 9.04 -26.84 -8.52
CA PHE A 120 9.87 -25.96 -7.70
C PHE A 120 9.40 -24.50 -7.75
N ALA A 121 9.11 -23.98 -8.95
CA ALA A 121 8.58 -22.63 -9.12
C ALA A 121 7.22 -22.43 -8.43
N SER A 122 6.36 -23.46 -8.43
CA SER A 122 5.10 -23.48 -7.68
C SER A 122 5.33 -23.41 -6.17
N ALA A 123 6.31 -24.16 -5.65
CA ALA A 123 6.68 -24.15 -4.24
C ALA A 123 7.20 -22.76 -3.81
N ILE A 124 8.11 -22.15 -4.57
CA ILE A 124 8.59 -20.79 -4.32
C ILE A 124 7.44 -19.78 -4.37
N THR A 125 6.58 -19.86 -5.39
CA THR A 125 5.44 -18.96 -5.52
C THR A 125 4.52 -19.07 -4.30
N GLN A 126 4.27 -20.29 -3.81
CA GLN A 126 3.47 -20.52 -2.61
C GLN A 126 4.14 -20.00 -1.35
N LEU A 127 5.46 -20.14 -1.25
CA LEU A 127 6.25 -19.63 -0.12
C LEU A 127 6.19 -18.09 -0.05
N LEU A 128 6.31 -17.39 -1.19
CA LEU A 128 6.41 -15.94 -1.24
C LEU A 128 5.05 -15.21 -1.32
N TRP A 129 4.08 -15.74 -2.10
CA TRP A 129 2.74 -15.12 -2.29
C TRP A 129 1.66 -15.75 -1.42
N GLY A 130 1.81 -17.02 -1.03
CA GLY A 130 0.77 -17.80 -0.35
C GLY A 130 -0.17 -18.53 -1.31
N LYS A 131 -1.39 -18.82 -0.83
CA LYS A 131 -2.41 -19.58 -1.62
C LYS A 131 -3.03 -18.74 -2.74
N ASP A 132 -3.17 -17.43 -2.50
CA ASP A 132 -3.74 -16.48 -3.46
C ASP A 132 -2.57 -15.72 -4.12
N VAL A 133 -2.43 -15.74 -5.43
CA VAL A 133 -1.34 -15.02 -6.13
C VAL A 133 -1.84 -13.78 -6.86
N ARG A 134 -3.12 -13.43 -6.70
CA ARG A 134 -3.75 -12.32 -7.40
C ARG A 134 -3.14 -10.99 -6.96
N PRO A 135 -3.21 -9.93 -7.80
CA PRO A 135 -2.75 -8.60 -7.42
C PRO A 135 -3.39 -8.14 -6.09
N PRO A 136 -2.61 -7.50 -5.20
CA PRO A 136 -3.13 -7.07 -3.92
C PRO A 136 -4.17 -5.96 -4.09
N THR A 137 -5.23 -6.04 -3.30
CA THR A 137 -6.28 -5.02 -3.16
C THR A 137 -6.18 -4.42 -1.76
N TYR A 138 -6.53 -3.14 -1.60
CA TYR A 138 -6.25 -2.36 -0.39
C TYR A 138 -7.47 -1.60 0.14
N PHE A 139 -8.67 -2.13 -0.06
CA PHE A 139 -9.90 -1.46 0.36
C PHE A 139 -9.96 -1.25 1.87
N TRP A 140 -9.63 -2.29 2.65
CA TRP A 140 -9.65 -2.19 4.11
C TRP A 140 -8.47 -1.38 4.63
N ALA A 141 -7.27 -1.62 4.09
CA ALA A 141 -6.08 -0.84 4.45
C ALA A 141 -6.31 0.66 4.25
N HIS A 142 -6.88 1.06 3.10
CA HIS A 142 -7.23 2.44 2.81
C HIS A 142 -8.18 3.03 3.87
N ARG A 143 -9.24 2.30 4.23
CA ARG A 143 -10.21 2.73 5.24
C ARG A 143 -9.62 2.86 6.64
N TRP A 144 -8.86 1.86 7.08
CA TRP A 144 -8.28 1.83 8.43
C TRP A 144 -7.16 2.85 8.57
N PHE A 145 -6.32 3.00 7.55
CA PHE A 145 -5.27 4.01 7.50
C PHE A 145 -5.83 5.43 7.70
N LEU A 146 -6.86 5.82 6.95
CA LEU A 146 -7.44 7.17 7.06
C LEU A 146 -8.02 7.44 8.46
N ARG A 147 -8.63 6.44 9.10
CA ARG A 147 -9.14 6.58 10.48
C ARG A 147 -8.03 6.64 11.51
N ALA A 148 -7.00 5.81 11.35
CA ALA A 148 -5.84 5.83 12.22
C ALA A 148 -5.12 7.19 12.13
N LEU A 149 -4.91 7.71 10.91
CA LEU A 149 -4.34 9.04 10.68
C LEU A 149 -5.20 10.14 11.31
N ALA A 150 -6.53 10.06 11.19
CA ALA A 150 -7.44 11.00 11.83
C ALA A 150 -7.36 10.97 13.37
N LEU A 151 -7.20 9.78 13.95
CA LEU A 151 -7.00 9.63 15.39
C LEU A 151 -5.65 10.21 15.84
N VAL A 152 -4.58 10.00 15.06
CA VAL A 152 -3.26 10.62 15.30
C VAL A 152 -3.38 12.15 15.30
N TYR A 153 -4.05 12.72 14.29
CA TYR A 153 -4.33 14.17 14.27
C TYR A 153 -5.13 14.62 15.48
N LEU A 154 -6.19 13.90 15.85
CA LEU A 154 -7.00 14.23 17.02
C LEU A 154 -6.15 14.30 18.30
N ILE A 155 -5.30 13.28 18.53
CA ILE A 155 -4.39 13.23 19.68
C ILE A 155 -3.41 14.42 19.64
N ALA A 156 -2.81 14.70 18.48
CA ALA A 156 -1.86 15.79 18.30
C ALA A 156 -2.51 17.16 18.60
N PHE A 157 -3.68 17.43 18.01
CA PHE A 157 -4.38 18.70 18.22
C PHE A 157 -4.88 18.86 19.65
N VAL A 158 -5.48 17.84 20.27
CA VAL A 158 -5.95 17.93 21.66
C VAL A 158 -4.79 18.16 22.62
N SER A 159 -3.69 17.40 22.45
CA SER A 159 -2.49 17.55 23.29
C SER A 159 -1.89 18.96 23.16
N LEU A 160 -1.78 19.47 21.94
CA LEU A 160 -1.26 20.81 21.68
C LEU A 160 -2.19 21.91 22.20
N TRP A 161 -3.51 21.75 22.06
CA TRP A 161 -4.48 22.78 22.44
C TRP A 161 -4.37 23.15 23.92
N ILE A 162 -4.21 22.18 24.81
CA ILE A 162 -4.09 22.42 26.26
C ILE A 162 -2.82 23.22 26.59
N GLN A 163 -1.81 23.20 25.72
CA GLN A 163 -0.50 23.81 25.95
C GLN A 163 -0.30 25.11 25.15
N ILE A 164 -1.18 25.42 24.20
CA ILE A 164 -0.92 26.41 23.15
C ILE A 164 -0.67 27.82 23.71
N ASP A 165 -1.42 28.23 24.74
CA ASP A 165 -1.27 29.55 25.36
C ASP A 165 0.09 29.73 26.04
N GLY A 166 0.54 28.69 26.74
CA GLY A 166 1.83 28.71 27.46
C GLY A 166 3.03 28.59 26.53
N LEU A 167 2.90 27.90 25.39
CA LEU A 167 4.01 27.72 24.46
C LEU A 167 4.18 28.91 23.53
N VAL A 168 3.12 29.29 22.81
CA VAL A 168 3.20 30.24 21.68
C VAL A 168 2.16 31.36 21.69
N GLY A 169 1.28 31.36 22.70
CA GLY A 169 0.35 32.46 22.92
C GLY A 169 1.06 33.79 23.19
N SER A 170 0.28 34.88 23.25
CA SER A 170 0.79 36.24 23.47
C SER A 170 1.64 36.40 24.73
N ASN A 171 1.38 35.60 25.76
CA ASN A 171 2.14 35.57 27.02
C ASN A 171 2.91 34.24 27.18
N GLY A 172 3.10 33.51 26.08
CA GLY A 172 3.79 32.22 26.07
C GLY A 172 5.31 32.36 26.10
N ILE A 173 6.00 31.22 26.14
CA ILE A 173 7.47 31.16 26.15
C ILE A 173 8.06 31.69 24.84
N LEU A 174 7.45 31.34 23.70
CA LEU A 174 7.86 31.77 22.35
C LEU A 174 6.66 32.38 21.60
N PRO A 175 6.25 33.62 21.90
CA PRO A 175 5.08 34.25 21.29
C PRO A 175 5.17 34.32 19.77
N ILE A 176 4.11 33.87 19.09
CA ILE A 176 4.09 33.83 17.62
C ILE A 176 4.08 35.24 16.99
N SER A 177 3.48 36.22 17.65
CA SER A 177 3.49 37.62 17.17
C SER A 177 4.90 38.16 17.03
N ASP A 178 5.75 37.85 18.00
CA ASP A 178 7.12 38.36 18.08
C ASP A 178 8.00 37.66 17.06
N TYR A 179 7.80 36.35 16.89
CA TYR A 179 8.49 35.56 15.88
C TYR A 179 8.19 36.03 14.45
N LEU A 180 6.91 36.20 14.09
CA LEU A 180 6.53 36.64 12.75
C LEU A 180 6.94 38.09 12.47
N SER A 181 6.81 38.98 13.45
CA SER A 181 7.24 40.37 13.30
C SER A 181 8.76 40.50 13.13
N LEU A 182 9.55 39.75 13.90
CA LEU A 182 10.99 39.69 13.75
C LEU A 182 11.39 39.11 12.38
N ALA A 183 10.80 37.98 11.99
CA ALA A 183 11.10 37.35 10.71
C ALA A 183 10.71 38.21 9.50
N HIS A 184 9.63 39.00 9.61
CA HIS A 184 9.26 39.97 8.58
C HIS A 184 10.24 41.15 8.53
N ARG A 185 10.72 41.63 9.68
CA ARG A 185 11.70 42.72 9.74
C ARG A 185 13.04 42.36 9.09
N GLU A 186 13.53 41.14 9.32
CA GLU A 186 14.84 40.69 8.83
C GLU A 186 14.82 40.27 7.35
N ILE A 187 13.76 39.61 6.89
CA ILE A 187 13.72 38.95 5.56
C ILE A 187 12.68 39.57 4.62
N GLY A 188 11.84 40.48 5.12
CA GLY A 188 10.83 41.20 4.33
C GLY A 188 9.65 40.33 3.90
N TYR A 189 9.11 40.60 2.71
CA TYR A 189 7.94 39.86 2.19
C TYR A 189 8.23 38.40 1.82
N LYS A 190 9.51 38.03 1.63
CA LYS A 190 9.88 36.64 1.31
C LYS A 190 9.58 35.69 2.47
N THR A 191 9.46 36.20 3.70
CA THR A 191 9.20 35.40 4.91
C THR A 191 7.91 34.59 4.83
N VAL A 192 6.88 35.06 4.13
CA VAL A 192 5.61 34.33 3.98
C VAL A 192 5.79 33.00 3.25
N TRP A 193 6.75 32.92 2.32
CA TRP A 193 7.06 31.69 1.59
C TRP A 193 7.95 30.73 2.40
N ILE A 194 8.76 31.27 3.30
CA ILE A 194 9.67 30.50 4.17
C ILE A 194 8.90 29.93 5.38
N LEU A 195 7.96 30.73 5.90
CA LEU A 195 7.12 30.40 7.06
C LEU A 195 5.65 30.36 6.63
N PRO A 196 5.22 29.32 5.90
CA PRO A 196 3.84 29.20 5.43
C PRO A 196 2.91 28.90 6.62
N THR A 197 2.28 29.94 7.17
CA THR A 197 1.33 29.81 8.29
C THR A 197 0.12 30.73 8.12
N LEU A 198 -1.05 30.29 8.56
CA LEU A 198 -2.22 31.16 8.65
C LEU A 198 -2.08 32.23 9.74
N CYS A 199 -1.11 32.11 10.65
CA CYS A 199 -0.88 33.10 11.72
C CYS A 199 -0.41 34.47 11.21
N TRP A 200 -0.03 34.59 9.92
CA TRP A 200 0.20 35.89 9.27
C TRP A 200 -1.08 36.75 9.20
N PHE A 201 -2.26 36.13 9.10
CA PHE A 201 -3.53 36.87 9.06
C PHE A 201 -3.96 37.32 10.45
N ASN A 202 -3.76 36.47 11.45
CA ASN A 202 -4.11 36.75 12.83
C ASN A 202 -3.25 35.87 13.75
N SER A 203 -2.53 36.48 14.69
CA SER A 203 -1.64 35.79 15.62
C SER A 203 -2.17 35.78 17.07
N SER A 204 -3.45 36.11 17.28
CA SER A 204 -4.07 36.14 18.60
C SER A 204 -4.31 34.75 19.18
N ASN A 205 -4.41 34.66 20.51
CA ASN A 205 -4.71 33.39 21.22
C ASN A 205 -6.03 32.78 20.74
N GLY A 206 -7.05 33.63 20.49
CA GLY A 206 -8.32 33.17 19.93
C GLY A 206 -8.16 32.49 18.56
N PHE A 207 -7.26 32.98 17.71
CA PHE A 207 -6.98 32.36 16.42
C PHE A 207 -6.20 31.05 16.57
N LEU A 208 -5.25 30.98 17.51
CA LEU A 208 -4.54 29.74 17.83
C LEU A 208 -5.51 28.64 18.30
N HIS A 209 -6.44 28.97 19.20
CA HIS A 209 -7.52 28.05 19.60
C HIS A 209 -8.44 27.67 18.45
N PHE A 210 -8.74 28.60 17.53
CA PHE A 210 -9.51 28.28 16.32
C PHE A 210 -8.78 27.25 15.44
N LEU A 211 -7.47 27.38 15.24
CA LEU A 211 -6.68 26.39 14.51
C LEU A 211 -6.72 25.02 15.20
N CYS A 212 -6.52 24.97 16.52
CA CYS A 212 -6.63 23.73 17.29
C CYS A 212 -8.04 23.11 17.20
N GLY A 213 -9.08 23.93 17.39
CA GLY A 213 -10.48 23.49 17.31
C GLY A 213 -10.90 23.01 15.93
N SER A 214 -10.43 23.69 14.88
CA SER A 214 -10.60 23.20 13.50
C SER A 214 -9.95 21.84 13.32
N GLY A 215 -8.74 21.65 13.85
CA GLY A 215 -8.03 20.38 13.82
C GLY A 215 -8.79 19.25 14.51
N VAL A 216 -9.34 19.50 15.69
CA VAL A 216 -10.18 18.52 16.41
C VAL A 216 -11.44 18.19 15.61
N LEU A 217 -12.18 19.20 15.16
CA LEU A 217 -13.43 19.00 14.41
C LEU A 217 -13.20 18.18 13.13
N PHE A 218 -12.23 18.57 12.30
CA PHE A 218 -11.98 17.88 11.04
C PHE A 218 -11.35 16.49 11.23
N SER A 219 -10.66 16.25 12.36
CA SER A 219 -10.23 14.90 12.74
C SER A 219 -11.44 14.00 13.02
N LEU A 220 -12.42 14.48 13.79
CA LEU A 220 -13.66 13.76 14.07
C LEU A 220 -14.47 13.51 12.78
N LEU A 221 -14.59 14.51 11.90
CA LEU A 221 -15.24 14.35 10.60
C LEU A 221 -14.55 13.27 9.75
N LEU A 222 -13.21 13.24 9.74
CA LEU A 222 -12.45 12.24 8.99
C LEU A 222 -12.61 10.82 9.58
N ILE A 223 -12.69 10.66 10.90
CA ILE A 223 -13.02 9.38 11.57
C ILE A 223 -14.39 8.87 11.08
N CYS A 224 -15.38 9.77 11.02
CA CYS A 224 -16.73 9.53 10.49
C CYS A 224 -16.77 9.40 8.95
N ARG A 225 -15.66 9.67 8.25
CA ARG A 225 -15.52 9.68 6.78
C ARG A 225 -16.37 10.72 6.06
N ILE A 226 -16.63 11.84 6.73
CA ILE A 226 -17.27 13.02 6.16
C ILE A 226 -16.18 13.87 5.50
N ALA A 227 -16.40 14.24 4.25
CA ALA A 227 -15.52 15.05 3.41
C ALA A 227 -14.01 14.69 3.47
N PRO A 228 -13.57 13.42 3.32
CA PRO A 228 -12.23 13.00 3.74
C PRO A 228 -11.05 13.81 3.17
N ALA A 229 -11.09 14.14 1.87
CA ALA A 229 -10.03 14.93 1.24
C ALA A 229 -10.01 16.39 1.71
N ILE A 230 -11.19 16.98 1.95
CA ILE A 230 -11.30 18.35 2.49
C ILE A 230 -10.83 18.37 3.93
N SER A 231 -11.27 17.39 4.74
CA SER A 231 -10.84 17.25 6.13
C SER A 231 -9.33 17.14 6.23
N LEU A 232 -8.68 16.32 5.40
CA LEU A 232 -7.21 16.24 5.35
C LEU A 232 -6.54 17.54 4.90
N GLY A 233 -7.14 18.25 3.94
CA GLY A 233 -6.63 19.55 3.51
C GLY A 233 -6.63 20.57 4.65
N VAL A 234 -7.73 20.66 5.40
CA VAL A 234 -7.82 21.55 6.56
C VAL A 234 -6.88 21.11 7.67
N LEU A 235 -6.84 19.80 7.99
CA LEU A 235 -5.92 19.25 9.00
C LEU A 235 -4.46 19.57 8.66
N PHE A 236 -4.05 19.39 7.41
CA PHE A 236 -2.70 19.71 6.95
C PHE A 236 -2.39 21.20 7.11
N VAL A 237 -3.26 22.10 6.62
CA VAL A 237 -3.03 23.54 6.69
C VAL A 237 -3.02 24.05 8.14
N SER A 238 -3.94 23.59 8.97
CA SER A 238 -4.00 23.96 10.40
C SER A 238 -2.77 23.44 11.15
N TYR A 239 -2.36 22.19 10.91
CA TYR A 239 -1.17 21.63 11.57
C TYR A 239 0.13 22.28 11.07
N LEU A 240 0.24 22.60 9.78
CA LEU A 240 1.39 23.32 9.22
C LEU A 240 1.51 24.71 9.86
N SER A 241 0.38 25.41 9.98
CA SER A 241 0.34 26.74 10.60
C SER A 241 0.79 26.70 12.05
N LEU A 242 0.33 25.70 12.81
CA LEU A 242 0.73 25.49 14.19
C LEU A 242 2.17 24.99 14.33
N SER A 243 2.67 24.14 13.44
CA SER A 243 4.05 23.66 13.46
C SER A 243 5.05 24.80 13.23
N VAL A 244 4.76 25.68 12.27
CA VAL A 244 5.53 26.93 12.09
C VAL A 244 5.42 27.82 13.33
N ALA A 245 4.22 27.93 13.92
CA ALA A 245 4.04 28.75 15.12
C ALA A 245 4.79 28.20 16.35
N GLY A 246 4.82 26.87 16.49
CA GLY A 246 5.45 26.11 17.56
C GLY A 246 6.96 26.24 17.65
N GLN A 247 7.63 26.63 16.56
CA GLN A 247 9.08 26.80 16.50
C GLN A 247 9.79 25.55 17.06
N ALA A 248 10.65 25.71 18.07
CA ALA A 248 11.38 24.63 18.71
C ALA A 248 10.47 23.53 19.31
N PHE A 249 9.24 23.86 19.71
CA PHE A 249 8.32 22.89 20.33
C PHE A 249 7.68 21.92 19.33
N LEU A 250 7.60 22.28 18.04
CA LEU A 250 6.99 21.48 16.97
C LEU A 250 7.95 21.21 15.80
N SER A 251 9.27 21.32 16.06
CA SER A 251 10.35 21.06 15.10
C SER A 251 10.91 19.63 15.24
N PHE A 252 10.06 18.68 15.66
CA PHE A 252 10.47 17.29 15.83
C PHE A 252 10.12 16.43 14.60
N GLN A 253 10.80 15.29 14.49
CA GLN A 253 10.66 14.38 13.35
C GLN A 253 9.22 13.87 13.16
N TRP A 254 8.46 13.69 14.25
CA TRP A 254 7.07 13.24 14.19
C TRP A 254 6.13 14.30 13.62
N ASP A 255 6.38 15.58 13.85
CA ASP A 255 5.59 16.69 13.30
C ASP A 255 5.76 16.76 11.78
N ILE A 256 7.01 16.68 11.32
CA ILE A 256 7.36 16.64 9.90
C ILE A 256 6.72 15.40 9.24
N LEU A 257 6.83 14.22 9.87
CA LEU A 257 6.22 12.99 9.36
C LEU A 257 4.69 13.10 9.26
N LEU A 258 4.03 13.73 10.23
CA LEU A 258 2.57 13.94 10.22
C LEU A 258 2.16 14.88 9.08
N LEU A 259 2.92 15.95 8.82
CA LEU A 259 2.71 16.85 7.69
C LEU A 259 2.89 16.13 6.34
N GLU A 260 3.99 15.39 6.17
CA GLU A 260 4.25 14.60 4.97
C GLU A 260 3.15 13.56 4.74
N THR A 261 2.76 12.84 5.79
CA THR A 261 1.70 11.82 5.72
C THR A 261 0.35 12.45 5.37
N GLY A 262 -0.01 13.54 6.04
CA GLY A 262 -1.24 14.28 5.81
C GLY A 262 -1.37 14.81 4.40
N PHE A 263 -0.30 15.46 3.90
CA PHE A 263 -0.27 16.00 2.55
C PHE A 263 -0.48 14.92 1.48
N VAL A 264 0.28 13.81 1.56
CA VAL A 264 0.12 12.70 0.61
C VAL A 264 -1.25 12.05 0.76
N ALA A 265 -1.80 11.98 1.99
CA ALA A 265 -3.11 11.41 2.25
C ALA A 265 -4.24 12.19 1.57
N ILE A 266 -4.10 13.51 1.30
CA ILE A 266 -5.11 14.28 0.54
C ILE A 266 -5.37 13.65 -0.84
N PHE A 267 -4.31 13.22 -1.53
CA PHE A 267 -4.39 12.58 -2.85
C PHE A 267 -4.75 11.08 -2.77
N PHE A 268 -4.64 10.50 -1.59
CA PHE A 268 -5.04 9.12 -1.31
C PHE A 268 -6.52 9.02 -0.94
N ALA A 269 -7.07 10.07 -0.31
CA ALA A 269 -8.43 10.13 0.17
C ALA A 269 -9.46 10.29 -0.97
N PRO A 270 -10.66 9.72 -0.81
CA PRO A 270 -11.72 9.88 -1.80
C PRO A 270 -12.28 11.29 -1.75
N TRP A 271 -12.34 11.95 -2.91
CA TRP A 271 -13.09 13.20 -3.11
C TRP A 271 -14.60 12.94 -3.07
N GLN A 272 -15.16 12.93 -1.87
CA GLN A 272 -16.58 12.74 -1.60
C GLN A 272 -16.96 13.50 -0.33
N LEU A 273 -18.17 14.07 -0.28
CA LEU A 273 -18.64 14.83 0.87
C LEU A 273 -19.30 13.96 1.94
N TRP A 274 -20.14 12.99 1.55
CA TRP A 274 -20.80 12.06 2.47
C TRP A 274 -20.32 10.62 2.30
N PRO A 275 -20.34 9.81 3.37
CA PRO A 275 -20.03 8.40 3.28
C PRO A 275 -21.02 7.68 2.36
N ARG A 276 -20.55 7.19 1.21
CA ARG A 276 -21.36 6.31 0.35
C ARG A 276 -21.42 4.89 0.93
N SER A 277 -22.53 4.20 0.64
CA SER A 277 -22.73 2.78 1.00
C SER A 277 -21.55 1.92 0.53
N ALA A 278 -21.25 0.85 1.27
CA ALA A 278 -20.10 -0.03 1.04
C ALA A 278 -20.05 -0.64 -0.37
N THR A 279 -21.18 -0.71 -1.06
CA THR A 279 -21.33 -1.23 -2.43
C THR A 279 -21.03 -0.20 -3.53
N ALA A 280 -20.98 1.10 -3.23
CA ALA A 280 -20.92 2.17 -4.24
C ALA A 280 -19.50 2.73 -4.52
N ALA A 281 -18.45 2.20 -3.90
CA ALA A 281 -17.12 2.81 -3.96
C ALA A 281 -15.99 1.79 -4.16
N ILE A 282 -15.94 1.14 -5.33
CA ILE A 282 -14.68 0.61 -5.85
C ILE A 282 -14.07 1.70 -6.73
N ARG A 283 -13.65 2.82 -6.11
CA ARG A 283 -12.72 3.72 -6.80
C ARG A 283 -11.31 3.14 -6.62
N PRO A 284 -10.56 2.93 -7.71
CA PRO A 284 -9.18 2.48 -7.59
C PRO A 284 -8.38 3.52 -6.81
N VAL A 285 -7.69 3.07 -5.77
CA VAL A 285 -6.77 3.90 -4.98
C VAL A 285 -5.67 4.41 -5.91
N SER A 286 -5.28 5.68 -5.78
CA SER A 286 -4.19 6.27 -6.56
C SER A 286 -2.90 5.46 -6.35
N PRO A 287 -2.35 4.82 -7.41
CA PRO A 287 -1.13 4.03 -7.28
C PRO A 287 0.07 4.87 -6.84
N VAL A 288 0.10 6.14 -7.26
CA VAL A 288 1.17 7.10 -6.92
C VAL A 288 1.11 7.44 -5.44
N ALA A 289 -0.07 7.82 -4.91
CA ALA A 289 -0.22 8.13 -3.49
C ALA A 289 0.09 6.92 -2.60
N MET A 290 -0.36 5.72 -3.00
CA MET A 290 -0.02 4.47 -2.31
C MET A 290 1.50 4.21 -2.31
N PHE A 291 2.18 4.46 -3.43
CA PHE A 291 3.63 4.32 -3.51
C PHE A 291 4.32 5.34 -2.59
N LEU A 292 3.93 6.61 -2.63
CA LEU A 292 4.53 7.67 -1.80
C LEU A 292 4.35 7.41 -0.30
N LEU A 293 3.18 6.94 0.15
CA LEU A 293 2.99 6.58 1.57
C LEU A 293 3.85 5.39 2.00
N LYS A 294 4.01 4.37 1.13
CA LYS A 294 4.92 3.25 1.39
C LYS A 294 6.38 3.68 1.36
N PHE A 295 6.73 4.59 0.46
CA PHE A 295 8.05 5.18 0.39
C PHE A 295 8.34 6.04 1.63
N LEU A 296 7.35 6.73 2.17
CA LEU A 296 7.47 7.48 3.41
C LEU A 296 7.77 6.55 4.59
N LEU A 297 7.06 5.42 4.70
CA LEU A 297 7.36 4.37 5.69
C LEU A 297 8.77 3.80 5.51
N PHE A 298 9.18 3.54 4.26
CA PHE A 298 10.55 3.10 3.97
C PHE A 298 11.58 4.14 4.41
N LYS A 299 11.41 5.40 3.98
CA LYS A 299 12.29 6.53 4.31
C LYS A 299 12.45 6.64 5.83
N LEU A 300 11.33 6.62 6.55
CA LEU A 300 11.30 6.69 8.00
C LEU A 300 12.14 5.58 8.64
N MET A 301 11.83 4.32 8.34
CA MET A 301 12.51 3.17 8.96
C MET A 301 13.98 3.13 8.57
N PHE A 302 14.27 3.28 7.28
CA PHE A 302 15.63 3.20 6.75
C PHE A 302 16.51 4.32 7.28
N MET A 303 16.04 5.58 7.24
CA MET A 303 16.84 6.71 7.75
C MET A 303 16.97 6.65 9.28
N SER A 304 15.96 6.14 10.01
CA SER A 304 16.06 5.89 11.46
C SER A 304 17.18 4.90 11.81
N GLY A 305 17.39 3.87 10.99
CA GLY A 305 18.50 2.91 11.20
C GLY A 305 19.84 3.46 10.73
N VAL A 306 19.90 4.12 9.57
CA VAL A 306 21.13 4.70 9.01
C VAL A 306 21.68 5.78 9.93
N VAL A 307 20.84 6.68 10.46
CA VAL A 307 21.30 7.75 11.36
C VAL A 307 21.91 7.18 12.64
N LYS A 308 21.42 6.05 13.16
CA LYS A 308 22.02 5.38 14.33
C LYS A 308 23.44 4.88 14.06
N LEU A 309 23.75 4.49 12.83
CA LEU A 309 25.10 4.05 12.45
C LEU A 309 26.01 5.19 12.00
N THR A 310 25.44 6.31 11.57
CA THR A 310 26.16 7.42 10.92
C THR A 310 26.19 8.71 11.73
N SER A 311 25.47 8.79 12.85
CA SER A 311 25.46 9.96 13.75
C SER A 311 26.85 10.35 14.24
N GLY A 312 27.82 9.45 14.12
CA GLY A 312 29.22 9.75 14.42
C GLY A 312 29.40 10.10 15.88
N ASP A 313 28.57 9.49 16.76
CA ASP A 313 28.65 9.59 18.21
C ASP A 313 29.98 8.98 18.69
N ASN A 314 31.05 9.72 18.44
CA ASN A 314 32.38 9.57 19.03
C ASN A 314 32.42 10.24 20.41
N CYS A 315 31.27 10.67 20.94
CA CYS A 315 31.09 11.11 22.34
C CYS A 315 31.12 9.89 23.27
N TRP A 316 32.29 9.27 23.34
CA TRP A 316 33.15 9.12 24.52
C TRP A 316 34.28 8.17 24.09
N GLY A 317 35.16 8.70 23.22
CA GLY A 317 36.42 8.05 22.91
C GLY A 317 37.30 7.94 24.15
N TRP A 318 37.82 6.74 24.34
CA TRP A 318 39.13 6.42 24.93
C TRP A 318 39.27 5.88 26.36
N ILE A 319 38.25 5.82 27.25
CA ILE A 319 38.47 5.19 28.58
C ILE A 319 37.39 4.19 29.05
N ASN A 320 36.08 4.32 28.83
CA ASN A 320 35.11 3.40 29.49
C ASN A 320 33.84 3.17 28.65
N HIS A 321 33.46 1.92 28.37
CA HIS A 321 32.13 1.42 27.95
C HIS A 321 31.11 2.46 27.41
N SER A 322 31.37 3.01 26.23
CA SER A 322 30.58 4.12 25.68
C SER A 322 29.62 3.68 24.57
N PHE A 323 28.51 4.39 24.47
CA PHE A 323 27.34 4.17 23.64
C PHE A 323 27.68 3.97 22.15
N HIS A 324 27.66 2.71 21.69
CA HIS A 324 27.93 2.38 20.29
C HIS A 324 26.80 1.51 19.74
N TRP A 325 26.03 2.04 18.80
CA TRP A 325 25.07 1.26 18.01
C TRP A 325 25.76 0.11 17.26
N SER A 326 27.02 0.31 16.84
CA SER A 326 27.87 -0.72 16.21
C SER A 326 28.43 -1.77 17.19
N ALA A 327 28.61 -1.42 18.47
CA ALA A 327 29.02 -2.34 19.53
C ALA A 327 27.83 -2.99 20.25
N LEU A 328 26.59 -2.67 19.83
CA LEU A 328 25.34 -3.16 20.40
C LEU A 328 25.09 -2.75 21.86
N THR A 329 25.69 -1.64 22.33
CA THR A 329 25.57 -1.14 23.72
C THR A 329 24.55 -0.02 23.90
N ALA A 330 23.89 0.42 22.82
CA ALA A 330 23.00 1.59 22.86
C ALA A 330 21.88 1.46 23.91
N LEU A 331 21.32 0.26 24.09
CA LEU A 331 20.24 0.02 25.06
C LEU A 331 20.71 -0.04 26.52
N ASP A 332 22.01 0.02 26.81
CA ASP A 332 22.51 0.17 28.19
C ASP A 332 22.17 1.56 28.77
N TYR A 333 21.97 2.54 27.89
CA TYR A 333 21.67 3.92 28.29
C TYR A 333 20.30 4.40 27.81
N HIS A 334 19.82 3.87 26.68
CA HIS A 334 18.61 4.37 26.05
C HIS A 334 17.37 4.29 26.96
N TYR A 335 17.21 3.22 27.74
CA TYR A 335 15.99 3.03 28.53
C TYR A 335 15.70 4.14 29.55
N TRP A 336 16.74 4.82 30.05
CA TRP A 336 16.58 5.93 31.00
C TRP A 336 16.84 7.31 30.41
N THR A 337 17.39 7.40 29.19
CA THR A 337 17.68 8.66 28.48
C THR A 337 16.67 8.99 27.38
N GLN A 338 15.83 8.03 26.99
CA GLN A 338 14.77 8.25 26.00
C GLN A 338 13.71 9.25 26.48
N PRO A 339 12.94 9.87 25.57
CA PRO A 339 11.83 10.74 25.92
C PRO A 339 10.78 10.02 26.79
N LEU A 340 10.44 10.66 27.93
CA LEU A 340 9.39 10.23 28.85
C LEU A 340 9.38 8.70 29.08
N PRO A 341 10.43 8.13 29.72
CA PRO A 341 10.53 6.70 29.94
C PRO A 341 9.38 6.22 30.82
N THR A 342 8.80 5.07 30.47
CA THR A 342 7.73 4.47 31.27
C THR A 342 8.31 3.59 32.38
N VAL A 343 7.44 3.10 33.28
CA VAL A 343 7.83 2.11 34.30
C VAL A 343 8.42 0.83 33.65
N PHE A 344 7.97 0.47 32.45
CA PHE A 344 8.49 -0.70 31.73
C PHE A 344 9.91 -0.50 31.21
N ALA A 345 10.36 0.75 31.02
CA ALA A 345 11.75 1.04 30.67
C ALA A 345 12.71 0.58 31.78
N TRP A 346 12.32 0.77 33.04
CA TRP A 346 13.12 0.32 34.18
C TRP A 346 13.25 -1.20 34.20
N PHE A 347 12.16 -1.93 33.97
CA PHE A 347 12.20 -3.39 33.85
C PHE A 347 13.05 -3.83 32.65
N ALA A 348 12.92 -3.15 31.51
CA ALA A 348 13.70 -3.42 30.30
C ALA A 348 15.21 -3.24 30.52
N ASP A 349 15.61 -2.23 31.30
CA ASP A 349 17.00 -1.97 31.70
C ASP A 349 17.59 -3.10 32.56
N LYS A 350 16.79 -3.71 33.44
CA LYS A 350 17.25 -4.79 34.34
C LYS A 350 17.46 -6.13 33.65
N HIS A 351 17.16 -6.26 32.37
CA HIS A 351 17.46 -7.48 31.63
C HIS A 351 18.97 -7.69 31.42
N PRO A 352 19.43 -8.95 31.29
CA PRO A 352 20.83 -9.25 31.04
C PRO A 352 21.39 -8.59 29.77
N GLU A 353 22.70 -8.38 29.74
CA GLU A 353 23.40 -7.71 28.64
C GLU A 353 23.14 -8.34 27.27
N TRP A 354 23.07 -9.68 27.19
CA TRP A 354 22.79 -10.37 25.93
C TRP A 354 21.44 -9.96 25.32
N PHE A 355 20.42 -9.70 26.15
CA PHE A 355 19.09 -9.30 25.69
C PHE A 355 19.11 -7.88 25.14
N LYS A 356 19.86 -6.97 25.77
CA LYS A 356 20.06 -5.60 25.30
C LYS A 356 20.81 -5.59 23.96
N LYS A 357 21.89 -6.35 23.84
CA LYS A 357 22.64 -6.51 22.57
C LYS A 357 21.75 -7.07 21.45
N PHE A 358 20.99 -8.12 21.75
CA PHE A 358 20.01 -8.68 20.83
C PHE A 358 18.97 -7.64 20.39
N SER A 359 18.44 -6.85 21.33
CA SER A 359 17.43 -5.83 21.05
C SER A 359 17.98 -4.69 20.17
N VAL A 360 19.24 -4.28 20.35
CA VAL A 360 19.91 -3.33 19.43
C VAL A 360 20.04 -3.94 18.03
N ALA A 361 20.54 -5.17 17.93
CA ALA A 361 20.70 -5.84 16.64
C ALA A 361 19.36 -6.03 15.93
N PHE A 362 18.32 -6.44 16.66
CA PHE A 362 16.96 -6.57 16.16
C PHE A 362 16.43 -5.23 15.63
N CYS A 363 16.57 -4.15 16.41
CA CYS A 363 16.18 -2.81 16.00
C CYS A 363 16.85 -2.41 14.66
N LEU A 364 18.17 -2.58 14.56
CA LEU A 364 18.92 -2.26 13.34
C LEU A 364 18.48 -3.11 12.13
N VAL A 365 18.22 -4.41 12.32
CA VAL A 365 17.71 -5.28 11.25
C VAL A 365 16.33 -4.80 10.77
N VAL A 366 15.44 -4.46 11.70
CA VAL A 366 14.08 -3.99 11.40
C VAL A 366 14.08 -2.60 10.76
N GLU A 367 15.04 -1.76 11.09
CA GLU A 367 15.14 -0.42 10.53
C GLU A 367 15.90 -0.39 9.19
N ILE A 368 16.91 -1.24 8.98
CA ILE A 368 17.77 -1.17 7.79
C ILE A 368 17.36 -2.21 6.74
N ILE A 369 17.18 -3.47 7.14
CA ILE A 369 16.99 -4.58 6.19
C ILE A 369 15.50 -4.79 5.89
N VAL A 370 14.66 -4.78 6.93
CA VAL A 370 13.23 -5.08 6.80
C VAL A 370 12.48 -4.12 5.84
N PRO A 371 12.79 -2.81 5.75
CA PRO A 371 12.04 -1.91 4.88
C PRO A 371 12.11 -2.27 3.40
N PHE A 372 13.17 -2.95 2.92
CA PHE A 372 13.24 -3.42 1.53
C PHE A 372 12.13 -4.43 1.19
N PHE A 373 11.62 -5.16 2.19
CA PHE A 373 10.52 -6.10 2.00
C PHE A 373 9.14 -5.42 1.90
N ILE A 374 9.03 -4.09 2.05
CA ILE A 374 7.79 -3.33 1.81
C ILE A 374 7.26 -3.55 0.37
N TRP A 375 8.16 -3.69 -0.61
CA TRP A 375 7.82 -3.94 -2.01
C TRP A 375 7.87 -5.41 -2.41
N ALA A 376 8.23 -6.30 -1.49
CA ALA A 376 8.31 -7.72 -1.73
C ALA A 376 6.91 -8.36 -1.92
N PRO A 377 6.85 -9.65 -2.30
CA PRO A 377 5.62 -10.42 -2.37
C PRO A 377 4.87 -10.44 -1.03
N ARG A 378 3.61 -10.93 -1.07
CA ARG A 378 2.70 -10.80 0.07
C ARG A 378 3.31 -11.27 1.39
N ARG A 379 3.90 -12.47 1.47
CA ARG A 379 4.37 -12.99 2.77
C ARG A 379 5.52 -12.18 3.35
N PRO A 380 6.65 -11.95 2.64
CA PRO A 380 7.71 -11.09 3.16
C PRO A 380 7.22 -9.68 3.53
N ARG A 381 6.32 -9.10 2.73
CA ARG A 381 5.74 -7.78 3.03
C ARG A 381 4.92 -7.75 4.32
N LEU A 382 4.14 -8.80 4.59
CA LEU A 382 3.38 -8.91 5.84
C LEU A 382 4.29 -9.18 7.04
N ILE A 383 5.35 -9.98 6.86
CA ILE A 383 6.39 -10.17 7.89
C ILE A 383 7.04 -8.83 8.21
N ALA A 384 7.38 -8.04 7.20
CA ALA A 384 7.93 -6.69 7.39
C ALA A 384 6.98 -5.78 8.18
N ALA A 385 5.68 -5.77 7.81
CA ALA A 385 4.67 -5.03 8.55
C ALA A 385 4.61 -5.47 10.03
N GLY A 386 4.60 -6.79 10.28
CA GLY A 386 4.56 -7.35 11.63
C GLY A 386 5.80 -6.99 12.47
N LEU A 387 7.00 -7.09 11.88
CA LEU A 387 8.25 -6.74 12.55
C LEU A 387 8.33 -5.24 12.87
N ILE A 388 7.93 -4.37 11.93
CA ILE A 388 7.89 -2.92 12.17
C ILE A 388 6.87 -2.60 13.26
N ILE A 389 5.65 -3.14 13.19
CA ILE A 389 4.62 -2.92 14.23
C ILE A 389 5.11 -3.39 15.60
N PHE A 390 5.72 -4.59 15.66
CA PHE A 390 6.28 -5.11 16.91
C PHE A 390 7.34 -4.17 17.49
N LEU A 391 8.26 -3.67 16.66
CA LEU A 391 9.26 -2.70 17.10
C LEU A 391 8.60 -1.41 17.62
N GLN A 392 7.61 -0.87 16.92
CA GLN A 392 6.90 0.34 17.35
C GLN A 392 6.14 0.16 18.66
N LEU A 393 5.55 -1.03 18.89
CA LEU A 393 4.88 -1.36 20.15
C LEU A 393 5.89 -1.50 21.29
N ALA A 394 7.04 -2.16 21.05
CA ALA A 394 8.09 -2.28 22.05
C ALA A 394 8.62 -0.89 22.47
N ILE A 395 8.85 0.00 21.51
CA ILE A 395 9.26 1.38 21.76
C ILE A 395 8.17 2.14 22.53
N ALA A 396 6.91 2.03 22.14
CA ALA A 396 5.80 2.73 22.81
C ALA A 396 5.55 2.23 24.24
N ILE A 397 5.85 0.96 24.53
CA ILE A 397 5.75 0.40 25.89
C ILE A 397 6.84 0.98 26.79
N THR A 398 8.07 1.16 26.28
CA THR A 398 9.21 1.60 27.10
C THR A 398 9.39 3.12 27.12
N GLY A 399 8.93 3.86 26.12
CA GLY A 399 9.06 5.31 26.05
C GLY A 399 7.88 5.98 25.35
N ASN A 400 7.63 7.24 25.66
CA ASN A 400 6.54 8.00 25.05
C ASN A 400 7.10 9.02 24.05
N TYR A 401 6.93 8.71 22.77
CA TYR A 401 7.31 9.56 21.63
C TYR A 401 6.10 10.28 21.02
N CYS A 402 5.20 10.76 21.88
CA CYS A 402 3.94 11.40 21.49
C CYS A 402 3.09 10.47 20.60
N PHE A 403 2.74 10.90 19.39
CA PHE A 403 1.96 10.11 18.43
C PHE A 403 2.82 9.36 17.39
N PHE A 404 4.15 9.41 17.49
CA PHE A 404 5.08 8.89 16.50
C PHE A 404 4.88 7.39 16.21
N ASN A 405 4.83 6.56 17.26
CA ASN A 405 4.67 5.11 17.10
C ASN A 405 3.31 4.78 16.49
N LEU A 406 2.25 5.50 16.88
CA LEU A 406 0.90 5.33 16.34
C LEU A 406 0.84 5.67 14.85
N LEU A 407 1.48 6.76 14.43
CA LEU A 407 1.56 7.16 13.03
C LEU A 407 2.33 6.14 12.18
N THR A 408 3.43 5.62 12.72
CA THR A 408 4.21 4.57 12.05
C THR A 408 3.41 3.28 11.89
N ILE A 409 2.68 2.86 12.94
CA ILE A 409 1.77 1.71 12.87
C ILE A 409 0.65 1.96 11.86
N ALA A 410 0.10 3.17 11.78
CA ALA A 410 -0.91 3.52 10.79
C ALA A 410 -0.37 3.32 9.37
N LEU A 411 0.85 3.79 9.06
CA LEU A 411 1.50 3.57 7.77
C LEU A 411 1.70 2.08 7.45
N CYS A 412 2.03 1.24 8.44
CA CYS A 412 2.14 -0.22 8.25
C CYS A 412 0.84 -0.89 7.79
N LEU A 413 -0.33 -0.32 8.08
CA LEU A 413 -1.61 -0.84 7.60
C LEU A 413 -1.68 -0.91 6.06
N LEU A 414 -0.96 -0.01 5.37
CA LEU A 414 -0.89 0.03 3.90
C LEU A 414 -0.12 -1.15 3.28
N LEU A 415 0.56 -1.96 4.11
CA LEU A 415 1.25 -3.18 3.68
C LEU A 415 0.33 -4.41 3.68
N ILE A 416 -0.79 -4.33 4.40
CA ILE A 416 -1.76 -5.42 4.57
C ILE A 416 -2.79 -5.35 3.43
N ASP A 417 -2.89 -6.40 2.62
CA ASP A 417 -3.85 -6.48 1.51
C ASP A 417 -5.12 -7.27 1.89
N ASP A 418 -6.21 -7.02 1.18
CA ASP A 418 -7.54 -7.55 1.52
C ASP A 418 -7.59 -9.09 1.50
N ALA A 419 -6.76 -9.73 0.66
CA ALA A 419 -6.63 -11.19 0.61
C ALA A 419 -6.10 -11.79 1.94
N SER A 420 -5.32 -11.02 2.69
CA SER A 420 -4.80 -11.42 4.00
C SER A 420 -5.88 -11.36 5.07
N LEU A 421 -6.79 -10.39 4.96
CA LEU A 421 -7.93 -10.21 5.88
C LEU A 421 -9.08 -11.20 5.59
N ARG A 422 -9.28 -11.61 4.34
CA ARG A 422 -10.29 -12.64 3.97
C ARG A 422 -10.07 -13.99 4.63
N ARG A 423 -8.84 -14.29 5.07
CA ARG A 423 -8.57 -15.51 5.85
C ARG A 423 -9.10 -15.42 7.29
N ALA A 424 -9.32 -14.21 7.81
CA ALA A 424 -9.82 -13.94 9.16
C ALA A 424 -11.34 -13.68 9.22
N SER A 425 -12.02 -13.49 8.08
CA SER A 425 -13.48 -13.31 8.01
C SER A 425 -14.10 -14.28 6.98
N PRO A 426 -14.79 -15.35 7.39
CA PRO A 426 -15.36 -16.34 6.48
C PRO A 426 -16.57 -15.85 5.66
N THR A 427 -17.00 -14.60 5.80
CA THR A 427 -18.35 -14.15 5.37
C THR A 427 -18.42 -13.41 4.03
N TYR A 428 -17.41 -13.51 3.15
CA TYR A 428 -17.51 -12.89 1.82
C TYR A 428 -17.20 -13.89 0.71
N ALA A 429 -18.22 -14.66 0.32
CA ALA A 429 -18.22 -15.38 -0.94
C ALA A 429 -18.32 -14.36 -2.10
N PRO A 430 -17.46 -14.42 -3.13
CA PRO A 430 -17.66 -13.63 -4.32
C PRO A 430 -18.96 -14.04 -5.00
N VAL A 431 -19.77 -13.06 -5.37
CA VAL A 431 -20.94 -13.24 -6.24
C VAL A 431 -20.49 -14.03 -7.46
N ALA A 432 -21.03 -15.25 -7.59
CA ALA A 432 -20.78 -16.10 -8.74
C ALA A 432 -21.13 -15.32 -10.00
N ALA A 433 -20.14 -15.16 -10.88
CA ALA A 433 -20.39 -14.68 -12.24
C ALA A 433 -21.52 -15.54 -12.83
N SER A 434 -22.56 -14.86 -13.31
CA SER A 434 -23.72 -15.42 -13.97
C SER A 434 -23.33 -16.60 -14.85
N ARG A 435 -23.78 -17.81 -14.48
CA ARG A 435 -23.78 -18.96 -15.37
C ARG A 435 -24.49 -18.52 -16.66
N GLY A 436 -23.74 -18.56 -17.76
CA GLY A 436 -24.27 -18.37 -19.09
C GLY A 436 -25.48 -19.28 -19.29
N ASN A 437 -26.57 -18.66 -19.70
CA ASN A 437 -27.86 -19.27 -19.95
C ASN A 437 -27.75 -20.19 -21.17
N HIS A 438 -27.34 -21.44 -20.99
CA HIS A 438 -27.59 -22.49 -21.97
C HIS A 438 -29.07 -22.88 -21.88
N ARG A 439 -29.94 -22.08 -22.50
CA ARG A 439 -31.27 -22.54 -22.89
C ARG A 439 -31.11 -23.32 -24.19
N SER A 440 -31.20 -24.64 -24.06
CA SER A 440 -31.40 -25.56 -25.16
C SER A 440 -32.71 -25.22 -25.89
N HIS A 441 -32.60 -24.88 -27.17
CA HIS A 441 -33.71 -24.94 -28.10
C HIS A 441 -34.04 -26.40 -28.36
N ARG A 442 -35.04 -26.93 -27.65
CA ARG A 442 -35.81 -28.12 -28.05
C ARG A 442 -37.27 -27.90 -27.62
N HIS A 443 -38.18 -28.33 -28.49
CA HIS A 443 -39.64 -28.20 -28.44
C HIS A 443 -40.26 -26.93 -29.07
N SER A 444 -40.10 -26.85 -30.39
CA SER A 444 -41.16 -26.41 -31.30
C SER A 444 -42.07 -27.61 -31.58
N ALA A 445 -43.15 -27.74 -30.80
CA ALA A 445 -44.35 -28.50 -31.14
C ALA A 445 -45.43 -28.12 -30.11
N VAL A 446 -46.69 -28.00 -30.54
CA VAL A 446 -47.87 -27.62 -29.75
C VAL A 446 -48.11 -26.11 -29.61
N LYS A 447 -48.22 -25.44 -30.77
CA LYS A 447 -49.17 -24.32 -30.98
C LYS A 447 -49.92 -24.52 -32.29
N SER A 448 -50.65 -25.63 -32.37
CA SER A 448 -51.74 -25.85 -33.33
C SER A 448 -52.87 -26.54 -32.58
N LEU A 449 -53.54 -25.73 -31.75
CA LEU A 449 -54.88 -25.98 -31.19
C LEU A 449 -55.41 -24.63 -30.70
N ALA A 450 -55.47 -23.70 -31.64
CA ALA A 450 -56.50 -22.67 -31.60
C ALA A 450 -57.82 -23.33 -32.02
N LEU A 451 -58.94 -22.74 -31.59
CA LEU A 451 -60.24 -22.76 -32.28
C LEU A 451 -61.31 -23.82 -31.96
N LEU A 452 -61.37 -24.44 -30.77
CA LEU A 452 -62.55 -25.28 -30.42
C LEU A 452 -63.05 -25.20 -28.96
N HIS A 453 -62.97 -24.05 -28.27
CA HIS A 453 -63.69 -23.89 -26.99
C HIS A 453 -64.13 -22.45 -26.69
N ARG A 454 -64.85 -21.83 -27.63
CA ARG A 454 -65.62 -20.60 -27.33
C ARG A 454 -66.90 -20.48 -28.15
N THR A 455 -67.69 -21.55 -28.12
CA THR A 455 -69.13 -21.56 -28.39
C THR A 455 -69.72 -22.61 -27.47
N GLU A 456 -70.88 -22.31 -26.87
CA GLU A 456 -71.62 -23.12 -25.89
C GLU A 456 -71.30 -22.88 -24.40
N ALA A 457 -71.74 -21.73 -23.91
CA ALA A 457 -72.61 -21.68 -22.73
C ALA A 457 -73.57 -20.48 -22.92
N ARG A 458 -74.82 -20.85 -23.26
CA ARG A 458 -76.02 -20.00 -23.35
C ARG A 458 -76.50 -19.67 -21.93
N GLY A 459 -77.20 -18.55 -21.76
CA GLY A 459 -77.98 -18.24 -20.56
C GLY A 459 -77.82 -16.81 -20.13
#